data_AF-A0A834E3R9-F1
#
_entry.id   AF-A0A834E3R9-F1
#
_cell.length_a   1.000
_cell.length_b   1.000
_cell.length_c   1.000
_cell.angle_alpha   90.00
_cell.angle_beta   90.00
_cell.angle_gamma   90.00
#
_symmetry.space_group_name_H-M   'P 1'
#
loop_
_entity.id
_entity.type
_entity.pdbx_description
1 polymer ?
#
loop_
_entity_poly.entity_id
_entity_poly.type
_entity_poly.pdbx_seq_one_letter_code
_entity_poly.pdbx_strand_id
1 'polypeptide(L)'
;MKVDMANFAVSSIRPHLMQQSVEYERKKFQELLEKQPNSLDFVTQWLEEAAEDLMNQRYKNALPAEGGATGCGDSLLPNPAAVQNYAYLRLLRWDHLRRPFPETVLMDQSRFQELQLQLEQVAILGAVLLVTFSMAASGISSQASFAEKLKMIVKILLTDLHLPSFHLRDALTTIGEKVCLEIPESWPS
;
A
#
# COMPACT_ATOMS: atom_id res chain seq x y z
N MET A 1 40.59 6.62 19.29
CA MET A 1 41.24 7.58 18.37
C MET A 1 41.04 7.30 16.88
N LYS A 2 41.32 6.09 16.33
CA LYS A 2 41.05 5.81 14.90
C LYS A 2 39.55 5.89 14.53
N VAL A 3 38.69 5.39 15.41
CA VAL A 3 37.23 5.45 15.25
C VAL A 3 36.72 6.90 15.28
N ASP A 4 37.27 7.72 16.17
CA ASP A 4 36.92 9.14 16.29
C ASP A 4 37.34 9.94 15.04
N MET A 5 38.51 9.62 14.47
CA MET A 5 38.96 10.21 13.22
C MET A 5 38.12 9.77 12.02
N ALA A 6 37.68 8.50 11.97
CA ALA A 6 36.78 8.02 10.94
C ALA A 6 35.40 8.71 11.04
N ASN A 7 34.85 8.83 12.26
CA ASN A 7 33.59 9.54 12.49
C ASN A 7 33.69 11.03 12.15
N PHE A 8 34.83 11.67 12.45
CA PHE A 8 35.09 13.06 12.07
C PHE A 8 35.14 13.22 10.54
N ALA A 9 35.87 12.35 9.84
CA ALA A 9 35.95 12.37 8.38
C ALA A 9 34.58 12.11 7.72
N VAL A 10 33.81 11.15 8.21
CA VAL A 10 32.45 10.90 7.72
C VAL A 10 31.56 12.11 7.96
N SER A 11 31.66 12.77 9.12
CA SER A 11 30.85 13.93 9.46
C SER A 11 31.22 15.16 8.64
N SER A 12 32.50 15.37 8.36
CA SER A 12 32.97 16.52 7.55
C SER A 12 32.67 16.35 6.05
N ILE A 13 32.70 15.12 5.53
CA ILE A 13 32.46 14.85 4.10
C ILE A 13 30.97 14.73 3.76
N ARG A 14 30.14 14.21 4.66
CA ARG A 14 28.69 14.02 4.46
C ARG A 14 27.94 15.23 3.88
N PRO A 15 28.10 16.47 4.38
CA PRO A 15 27.37 17.62 3.82
C PRO A 15 27.73 17.89 2.36
N HIS A 16 28.99 17.70 1.97
CA HIS A 16 29.43 17.88 0.59
C HIS A 16 28.89 16.79 -0.33
N LEU A 17 28.87 15.53 0.13
CA LEU A 17 28.25 14.44 -0.61
C LEU A 17 26.75 14.67 -0.81
N MET A 18 26.04 15.10 0.24
CA MET A 18 24.60 15.37 0.16
C MET A 18 24.29 16.55 -0.76
N GLN A 19 25.16 17.58 -0.79
CA GLN A 19 24.98 18.73 -1.65
C GLN A 19 25.06 18.39 -3.15
N GLN A 20 25.85 17.38 -3.52
CA GLN A 20 26.06 16.97 -4.91
C GLN A 20 25.38 15.64 -5.27
N SER A 21 24.69 14.99 -4.33
CA SER A 21 24.15 13.64 -4.54
C SER A 21 23.07 13.63 -5.61
N VAL A 22 22.19 14.65 -5.63
CA VAL A 22 21.07 14.72 -6.57
C VAL A 22 21.57 14.84 -8.01
N GLU A 23 22.48 15.76 -8.29
CA GLU A 23 23.05 15.92 -9.63
C GLU A 23 23.84 14.68 -10.05
N TYR A 24 24.59 14.08 -9.13
CA TYR A 24 25.35 12.87 -9.39
C TYR A 24 24.44 11.68 -9.74
N GLU A 25 23.40 11.44 -8.94
CA GLU A 25 22.42 10.38 -9.18
C GLU A 25 21.70 10.57 -10.51
N ARG A 26 21.23 11.80 -10.80
CA ARG A 26 20.61 12.13 -12.09
C ARG A 26 21.53 11.86 -13.27
N LYS A 27 22.79 12.30 -13.18
CA LYS A 27 23.79 12.07 -14.22
C LYS A 27 24.05 10.59 -14.43
N LYS A 28 24.21 9.82 -13.34
CA LYS A 28 24.44 8.37 -13.41
C LYS A 28 23.24 7.61 -13.96
N PHE A 29 22.03 8.03 -13.60
CA PHE A 29 20.80 7.49 -14.17
C PHE A 29 20.71 7.77 -15.67
N GLN A 30 21.03 8.99 -16.10
CA GLN A 30 21.07 9.34 -17.52
C GLN A 30 22.12 8.52 -18.29
N GLU A 31 23.33 8.38 -17.74
CA GLU A 31 24.39 7.54 -18.31
C GLU A 31 23.97 6.06 -18.44
N LEU A 32 23.11 5.57 -17.53
CA LEU A 32 22.55 4.21 -17.61
C LEU A 32 21.57 4.08 -18.77
N LEU A 33 20.64 5.04 -18.91
CA LEU A 33 19.64 5.05 -19.98
C LEU A 33 20.28 5.15 -21.37
N GLU A 34 21.33 5.96 -21.51
CA GLU A 34 22.07 6.09 -22.78
C GLU A 34 22.76 4.78 -23.19
N LYS A 35 23.23 4.00 -22.22
CA LYS A 35 23.88 2.71 -22.48
C LYS A 35 22.89 1.58 -22.72
N GLN A 36 21.70 1.66 -22.11
CA GLN A 36 20.67 0.64 -22.17
C GLN A 36 19.30 1.29 -22.35
N PRO A 37 18.87 1.54 -23.59
CA PRO A 37 17.61 2.23 -23.86
C PRO A 37 16.37 1.45 -23.40
N ASN A 38 16.44 0.11 -23.37
CA ASN A 38 15.34 -0.76 -22.95
C ASN A 38 15.46 -1.18 -21.47
N SER A 39 16.05 -0.33 -20.62
CA SER A 39 16.26 -0.64 -19.19
C SER A 39 15.06 -0.31 -18.29
N LEU A 40 13.97 0.20 -18.86
CA LEU A 40 12.78 0.68 -18.15
C LEU A 40 11.47 0.10 -18.72
N ASP A 41 11.53 -1.10 -19.31
CA ASP A 41 10.37 -1.71 -19.96
C ASP A 41 9.25 -1.96 -18.94
N PHE A 42 9.57 -2.48 -17.75
CA PHE A 42 8.57 -2.72 -16.71
C PHE A 42 8.07 -1.43 -16.06
N VAL A 43 8.93 -0.43 -15.88
CA VAL A 43 8.52 0.91 -15.42
C VAL A 43 7.54 1.56 -16.39
N THR A 44 7.82 1.47 -17.69
CA THR A 44 6.97 2.06 -18.73
C THR A 44 5.61 1.38 -18.75
N GLN A 45 5.59 0.05 -18.82
CA GLN A 45 4.36 -0.74 -18.76
C GLN A 45 3.56 -0.44 -17.49
N TRP A 46 4.21 -0.40 -16.33
CA TRP A 46 3.56 -0.12 -15.05
C TRP A 46 2.88 1.25 -15.01
N LEU A 47 3.54 2.30 -15.51
CA LEU A 47 3.00 3.65 -15.54
C LEU A 47 1.91 3.81 -16.60
N GLU A 48 2.05 3.16 -17.75
CA GLU A 48 1.02 3.14 -18.81
C GLU A 48 -0.27 2.46 -18.31
N GLU A 49 -0.16 1.27 -17.71
CA GLU A 49 -1.31 0.57 -17.13
C GLU A 49 -1.98 1.41 -16.02
N ALA A 50 -1.20 2.15 -15.22
CA ALA A 50 -1.73 3.04 -14.19
C ALA A 50 -2.44 4.27 -14.78
N ALA A 51 -1.91 4.85 -15.85
CA ALA A 51 -2.52 5.98 -16.54
C ALA A 51 -3.83 5.59 -17.22
N GLU A 52 -3.86 4.44 -17.89
CA GLU A 52 -5.04 3.89 -18.54
C GLU A 52 -6.16 3.60 -17.52
N ASP A 53 -5.83 2.97 -16.40
CA ASP A 53 -6.78 2.71 -15.32
C ASP A 53 -7.42 3.99 -14.77
N LEU A 54 -6.62 5.04 -14.56
CA LEU A 54 -7.12 6.33 -14.09
C LEU A 54 -8.05 6.99 -15.11
N MET A 55 -7.71 6.93 -16.40
CA MET A 55 -8.59 7.42 -17.46
C MET A 55 -9.90 6.65 -17.49
N ASN A 56 -9.84 5.31 -17.41
CA ASN A 56 -11.00 4.42 -17.41
C ASN A 56 -11.93 4.67 -16.21
N GLN A 57 -11.37 4.90 -15.02
CA GLN A 57 -12.16 5.26 -13.84
C GLN A 57 -12.87 6.61 -14.00
N ARG A 58 -12.19 7.62 -14.56
CA ARG A 58 -12.83 8.91 -14.82
C ARG A 58 -13.96 8.79 -15.84
N TYR A 59 -13.77 8.01 -16.90
CA TYR A 59 -14.82 7.77 -17.89
C TYR A 59 -16.04 7.08 -17.28
N LYS A 60 -15.83 6.03 -16.46
CA LYS A 60 -16.91 5.35 -15.73
C LYS A 60 -17.65 6.25 -14.76
N ASN A 61 -16.96 7.17 -14.10
CA ASN A 61 -17.55 8.12 -13.16
C ASN A 61 -18.24 9.31 -13.86
N ALA A 62 -17.99 9.53 -15.16
CA ALA A 62 -18.51 10.66 -15.93
C ALA A 62 -19.81 10.35 -16.70
N LEU A 63 -20.31 9.11 -16.69
CA LEU A 63 -21.54 8.69 -17.36
C LEU A 63 -22.44 7.89 -16.39
N PRO A 64 -23.74 8.20 -16.16
CA PRO A 64 -24.57 9.29 -16.68
C PRO A 64 -25.07 10.26 -15.58
N ALA A 65 -24.76 11.54 -15.71
CA ALA A 65 -25.66 12.60 -15.27
C ALA A 65 -26.12 13.32 -16.54
N GLU A 66 -27.33 12.98 -17.01
CA GLU A 66 -28.01 13.78 -18.02
C GLU A 66 -28.11 15.23 -17.52
N GLY A 67 -27.70 16.17 -18.37
CA GLY A 67 -28.02 17.58 -18.19
C GLY A 67 -26.83 18.51 -18.06
N GLY A 68 -26.28 18.90 -19.21
CA GLY A 68 -25.82 20.26 -19.50
C GLY A 68 -24.72 20.86 -18.62
N ALA A 69 -23.51 20.98 -19.18
CA ALA A 69 -22.90 22.28 -19.49
C ALA A 69 -21.49 22.08 -20.06
N THR A 70 -21.24 22.84 -21.11
CA THR A 70 -19.99 23.08 -21.83
C THR A 70 -18.76 23.33 -20.94
N GLY A 71 -17.63 22.75 -21.34
CA GLY A 71 -16.31 23.37 -21.21
C GLY A 71 -15.30 22.60 -20.37
N CYS A 72 -14.42 21.85 -21.04
CA CYS A 72 -12.95 22.02 -20.96
C CYS A 72 -12.26 20.80 -21.60
N GLY A 73 -11.82 20.95 -22.84
CA GLY A 73 -11.06 19.93 -23.58
C GLY A 73 -9.65 19.65 -23.04
N ASP A 74 -9.24 20.30 -21.95
CA ASP A 74 -7.87 20.23 -21.39
C ASP A 74 -7.69 19.24 -20.22
N SER A 75 -8.73 18.54 -19.74
CA SER A 75 -8.61 17.67 -18.54
C SER A 75 -8.58 16.16 -18.80
N LEU A 76 -8.37 15.73 -20.05
CA LEU A 76 -8.33 14.31 -20.43
C LEU A 76 -7.06 13.59 -19.97
N LEU A 77 -5.93 14.30 -19.88
CA LEU A 77 -4.66 13.71 -19.47
C LEU A 77 -4.56 13.67 -17.93
N PRO A 78 -4.31 12.49 -17.32
CA PRO A 78 -4.05 12.40 -15.90
C PRO A 78 -2.79 13.20 -15.56
N ASN A 79 -2.85 13.96 -14.46
CA ASN A 79 -1.67 14.64 -13.90
C ASN A 79 -0.55 13.60 -13.68
N PRO A 80 0.70 13.81 -14.15
CA PRO A 80 1.80 12.88 -13.95
C PRO A 80 1.99 12.45 -12.49
N ALA A 81 1.83 13.38 -11.54
CA ALA A 81 1.90 13.05 -10.11
C ALA A 81 0.75 12.13 -9.66
N ALA A 82 -0.44 12.27 -10.25
CA ALA A 82 -1.58 11.39 -9.96
C ALA A 82 -1.35 9.97 -10.52
N VAL A 83 -0.79 9.86 -11.74
CA VAL A 83 -0.39 8.56 -12.31
C VAL A 83 0.63 7.89 -11.41
N GLN A 84 1.69 8.60 -11.03
CA GLN A 84 2.74 8.06 -10.18
C GLN A 84 2.19 7.59 -8.83
N ASN A 85 1.39 8.41 -8.15
CA ASN A 85 0.77 8.04 -6.88
C ASN A 85 -0.12 6.80 -7.02
N TYR A 86 -0.95 6.75 -8.06
CA TYR A 86 -1.82 5.61 -8.32
C TYR A 86 -1.01 4.34 -8.63
N ALA A 87 0.05 4.46 -9.42
CA ALA A 87 0.95 3.37 -9.76
C ALA A 87 1.58 2.74 -8.50
N TYR A 88 2.05 3.57 -7.55
CA TYR A 88 2.58 3.09 -6.26
C TYR A 88 1.50 2.44 -5.38
N LEU A 89 0.30 3.00 -5.31
CA LEU A 89 -0.81 2.38 -4.57
C LEU A 89 -1.19 1.03 -5.16
N ARG A 90 -1.13 0.91 -6.49
CA ARG A 90 -1.40 -0.34 -7.19
C ARG A 90 -0.31 -1.39 -6.93
N LEU A 91 0.94 -0.97 -6.74
CA LEU A 91 2.05 -1.84 -6.37
C LEU A 91 1.79 -2.57 -5.03
N LEU A 92 1.10 -1.93 -4.08
CA LEU A 92 0.73 -2.54 -2.80
C LEU A 92 -0.33 -3.64 -2.90
N ARG A 93 -1.03 -3.74 -4.04
CA ARG A 93 -2.08 -4.75 -4.28
C ARG A 93 -1.66 -5.75 -5.36
N TRP A 94 -0.40 -5.72 -5.77
CA TRP A 94 0.11 -6.52 -6.87
C TRP A 94 0.38 -7.95 -6.41
N ASP A 95 0.07 -8.92 -7.27
CA ASP A 95 0.63 -10.27 -7.17
C ASP A 95 2.12 -10.27 -7.57
N HIS A 96 2.98 -10.08 -6.56
CA HIS A 96 4.44 -10.06 -6.70
C HIS A 96 5.06 -11.43 -7.05
N LEU A 97 4.29 -12.53 -7.03
CA LEU A 97 4.78 -13.85 -7.45
C LEU A 97 4.69 -14.00 -8.97
N ARG A 98 3.69 -13.37 -9.60
CA ARG A 98 3.42 -13.51 -11.03
C ARG A 98 3.89 -12.33 -11.85
N ARG A 99 4.11 -11.17 -11.23
CA ARG A 99 4.51 -9.96 -11.92
C ARG A 99 5.78 -9.37 -11.30
N PRO A 100 6.78 -9.03 -12.14
CA PRO A 100 8.02 -8.45 -11.66
C PRO A 100 7.79 -7.04 -11.12
N PHE A 101 8.66 -6.62 -10.21
CA PHE A 101 8.72 -5.23 -9.78
C PHE A 101 9.31 -4.35 -10.88
N PRO A 102 8.83 -3.10 -11.03
CA PRO A 102 9.46 -2.12 -11.90
C PRO A 102 10.94 -1.90 -11.53
N GLU A 103 11.78 -1.64 -12.53
CA GLU A 103 13.24 -1.58 -12.38
C GLU A 103 13.68 -0.54 -11.33
N THR A 104 12.97 0.60 -11.27
CA THR A 104 13.27 1.71 -10.35
C THR A 104 12.93 1.42 -8.88
N VAL A 105 12.18 0.36 -8.60
CA VAL A 105 11.76 -0.03 -7.24
C VAL A 105 12.29 -1.40 -6.80
N LEU A 106 13.17 -2.01 -7.60
CA LEU A 106 13.75 -3.33 -7.31
C LEU A 106 14.48 -3.39 -5.97
N MET A 107 15.08 -2.29 -5.52
CA MET A 107 15.79 -2.23 -4.25
C MET A 107 14.85 -2.19 -3.03
N ASP A 108 13.58 -1.84 -3.24
CA ASP A 108 12.58 -1.64 -2.19
C ASP A 108 11.55 -2.78 -2.13
N GLN A 109 11.77 -3.90 -2.83
CA GLN A 109 10.82 -5.02 -2.93
C GLN A 109 10.33 -5.51 -1.56
N SER A 110 11.26 -5.76 -0.63
CA SER A 110 10.92 -6.27 0.71
C SER A 110 10.04 -5.28 1.48
N ARG A 111 10.28 -3.97 1.31
CA ARG A 111 9.49 -2.91 1.95
C ARG A 111 8.07 -2.88 1.38
N PHE A 112 7.91 -3.05 0.06
CA PHE A 112 6.58 -3.12 -0.55
C PHE A 112 5.81 -4.37 -0.11
N GLN A 113 6.46 -5.52 -0.02
CA GLN A 113 5.85 -6.76 0.47
C GLN A 113 5.41 -6.64 1.93
N GLU A 114 6.23 -6.02 2.78
CA GLU A 114 5.86 -5.72 4.17
C GLU A 114 4.66 -4.78 4.23
N LEU A 115 4.65 -3.70 3.44
CA LEU A 115 3.53 -2.76 3.36
C LEU A 115 2.25 -3.44 2.86
N GLN A 116 2.32 -4.34 1.88
CA GLN A 116 1.18 -5.12 1.41
C GLN A 116 0.62 -5.99 2.52
N LEU A 117 1.47 -6.70 3.26
CA LEU A 117 1.05 -7.51 4.40
C LEU A 117 0.34 -6.66 5.47
N GLN A 118 0.91 -5.51 5.82
CA GLN A 118 0.30 -4.59 6.78
C GLN A 118 -1.04 -4.06 6.28
N LEU A 119 -1.13 -3.71 4.99
CA LEU A 119 -2.36 -3.24 4.36
C LEU A 119 -3.46 -4.31 4.44
N GLU A 120 -3.16 -5.56 4.12
CA GLU A 120 -4.11 -6.67 4.18
C GLU A 120 -4.57 -6.95 5.62
N GLN A 121 -3.65 -6.98 6.58
CA GLN A 121 -3.99 -7.14 8.00
C GLN A 121 -4.93 -6.03 8.49
N VAL A 122 -4.63 -4.77 8.16
CA VAL A 122 -5.46 -3.62 8.53
C VAL A 122 -6.81 -3.66 7.83
N ALA A 123 -6.87 -4.07 6.57
CA ALA A 123 -8.13 -4.21 5.82
C ALA A 123 -9.04 -5.28 6.43
N ILE A 124 -8.49 -6.46 6.75
CA ILE A 124 -9.24 -7.54 7.40
C ILE A 124 -9.69 -7.10 8.79
N LEU A 125 -8.79 -6.52 9.58
CA LEU A 125 -9.13 -6.01 10.91
C LEU A 125 -10.24 -4.96 10.86
N GLY A 126 -10.14 -4.01 9.93
CA GLY A 126 -11.17 -2.99 9.70
C GLY A 126 -12.51 -3.61 9.33
N ALA A 127 -12.52 -4.61 8.45
CA ALA A 127 -13.73 -5.32 8.06
C ALA A 127 -14.36 -6.10 9.23
N VAL A 128 -13.56 -6.83 10.02
CA VAL A 128 -14.02 -7.57 11.20
C VAL A 128 -14.62 -6.61 12.23
N LEU A 129 -13.92 -5.51 12.54
CA LEU A 129 -14.43 -4.49 13.46
C LEU A 129 -15.73 -3.89 12.93
N LEU A 130 -15.76 -3.48 11.66
CA LEU A 130 -16.95 -2.88 11.04
C LEU A 130 -18.16 -3.82 11.13
N VAL A 131 -18.00 -5.08 10.73
CA VAL A 131 -19.08 -6.09 10.80
C VAL A 131 -19.53 -6.30 12.25
N THR A 132 -18.59 -6.51 13.17
CA THR A 132 -18.89 -6.76 14.58
C THR A 132 -19.65 -5.60 15.22
N PHE A 133 -19.19 -4.36 15.02
CA PHE A 133 -19.83 -3.17 15.59
C PHE A 133 -21.13 -2.78 14.87
N SER A 134 -21.29 -3.15 13.59
CA SER A 134 -22.57 -2.95 12.88
C SER A 134 -23.66 -3.93 13.33
N MET A 135 -23.28 -5.13 13.78
CA MET A 135 -24.20 -6.17 14.24
C MET A 135 -24.50 -6.08 15.75
N ALA A 136 -23.58 -5.53 16.52
CA ALA A 136 -23.77 -5.31 17.95
C ALA A 136 -24.88 -4.30 18.23
N ALA A 137 -25.86 -4.67 19.07
CA ALA A 137 -26.84 -3.72 19.58
C ALA A 137 -26.16 -2.55 20.32
N SER A 138 -26.83 -1.39 20.36
CA SER A 138 -26.31 -0.08 20.79
C SER A 138 -25.63 -0.02 22.17
N GLY A 139 -25.67 -1.10 22.97
CA GLY A 139 -24.98 -1.23 24.26
C GLY A 139 -23.49 -1.60 24.19
N ILE A 140 -22.98 -2.17 23.09
CA ILE A 140 -21.59 -2.70 23.01
C ILE A 140 -20.64 -1.69 22.31
N SER A 141 -21.21 -0.73 21.58
CA SER A 141 -20.47 0.27 20.76
C SER A 141 -19.58 1.21 21.59
N SER A 142 -19.80 1.33 22.91
CA SER A 142 -19.03 2.22 23.79
C SER A 142 -17.81 1.55 24.46
N GLN A 143 -17.61 0.25 24.29
CA GLN A 143 -16.57 -0.47 25.03
C GLN A 143 -15.24 -0.48 24.25
N ALA A 144 -14.46 0.59 24.39
CA ALA A 144 -13.11 0.70 23.81
C ALA A 144 -12.21 -0.51 24.16
N SER A 145 -12.38 -1.11 25.33
CA SER A 145 -11.64 -2.31 25.75
C SER A 145 -12.00 -3.56 24.95
N PHE A 146 -13.23 -3.69 24.44
CA PHE A 146 -13.62 -4.78 23.55
C PHE A 146 -12.96 -4.63 22.17
N ALA A 147 -12.96 -3.41 21.61
CA ALA A 147 -12.27 -3.12 20.36
C ALA A 147 -10.77 -3.46 20.44
N GLU A 148 -10.08 -3.09 21.51
CA GLU A 148 -8.66 -3.41 21.69
C GLU A 148 -8.39 -4.91 21.84
N LYS A 149 -9.24 -5.65 22.57
CA LYS A 149 -9.15 -7.11 22.64
C LYS A 149 -9.34 -7.77 21.27
N LEU A 150 -10.35 -7.33 20.51
CA LEU A 150 -10.62 -7.86 19.18
C LEU A 150 -9.47 -7.55 18.20
N LYS A 151 -8.91 -6.33 18.26
CA LYS A 151 -7.68 -5.98 17.52
C LYS A 151 -6.54 -6.93 17.85
N MET A 152 -6.32 -7.23 19.13
CA MET A 152 -5.26 -8.16 19.54
C MET A 152 -5.49 -9.57 19.00
N ILE A 153 -6.71 -10.11 19.13
CA ILE A 153 -7.08 -11.45 18.64
C ILE A 153 -6.85 -11.55 17.13
N VAL A 154 -7.39 -10.59 16.37
CA VAL A 154 -7.26 -10.59 14.90
C VAL A 154 -5.79 -10.45 14.50
N LYS A 155 -5.01 -9.56 15.14
CA LYS A 155 -3.58 -9.43 14.85
C LYS A 155 -2.82 -10.73 15.08
N ILE A 156 -3.06 -11.40 16.21
CA ILE A 156 -2.40 -12.68 16.53
C ILE A 156 -2.73 -13.73 15.46
N LEU A 157 -4.01 -13.88 15.11
CA LEU A 157 -4.46 -14.87 14.13
C LEU A 157 -4.04 -14.56 12.69
N LEU A 158 -3.67 -13.31 12.38
CA LEU A 158 -3.17 -12.89 11.06
C LEU A 158 -1.64 -12.73 11.00
N THR A 159 -0.90 -13.06 12.07
CA THR A 159 0.57 -12.91 12.13
C THR A 159 1.26 -13.63 10.95
N ASP A 160 0.75 -14.80 10.61
CA ASP A 160 1.32 -15.69 9.60
C ASP A 160 0.69 -15.54 8.21
N LEU A 161 -0.06 -14.45 7.96
CA LEU A 161 -0.78 -14.22 6.70
C LEU A 161 0.12 -14.29 5.44
N HIS A 162 1.41 -13.97 5.58
CA HIS A 162 2.39 -13.99 4.50
C HIS A 162 2.91 -15.40 4.14
N LEU A 163 2.62 -16.42 4.96
CA LEU A 163 3.08 -17.78 4.71
C LEU A 163 2.19 -18.48 3.67
N PRO A 164 2.74 -19.20 2.69
CA PRO A 164 1.95 -19.94 1.69
C PRO A 164 1.02 -21.00 2.30
N SER A 165 1.31 -21.46 3.50
CA SER A 165 0.49 -22.41 4.27
C SER A 165 -0.67 -21.77 5.01
N PHE A 166 -0.81 -20.44 4.97
CA PHE A 166 -1.83 -19.73 5.71
C PHE A 166 -3.21 -19.88 5.06
N HIS A 167 -4.14 -20.49 5.80
CA HIS A 167 -5.52 -20.63 5.36
C HIS A 167 -6.37 -19.50 5.93
N LEU A 168 -6.52 -18.42 5.15
CA LEU A 168 -7.31 -17.24 5.54
C LEU A 168 -8.73 -17.61 5.99
N ARG A 169 -9.37 -18.59 5.35
CA ARG A 169 -10.71 -19.06 5.72
C ARG A 169 -10.74 -19.58 7.16
N ASP A 170 -9.77 -20.40 7.55
CA ASP A 170 -9.75 -21.03 8.88
C ASP A 170 -9.44 -19.99 9.97
N ALA A 171 -8.54 -19.05 9.67
CA ALA A 171 -8.27 -17.92 10.55
C ALA A 171 -9.52 -17.05 10.74
N LEU A 172 -10.26 -16.74 9.67
CA LEU A 172 -11.51 -15.97 9.75
C LEU A 172 -12.61 -16.72 10.51
N THR A 173 -12.73 -18.04 10.34
CA THR A 173 -13.66 -18.88 11.13
C THR A 173 -13.34 -18.78 12.61
N THR A 174 -12.06 -18.94 12.96
CA THR A 174 -11.58 -18.83 14.35
C THR A 174 -11.82 -17.44 14.93
N ILE A 175 -11.60 -16.38 14.13
CA ILE A 175 -11.93 -15.00 14.52
C ILE A 175 -13.43 -14.88 14.81
N GLY A 176 -14.30 -15.40 13.93
CA GLY A 176 -15.75 -15.36 14.10
C GLY A 176 -16.19 -16.06 15.40
N GLU A 177 -15.70 -17.27 15.65
CA GLU A 177 -15.96 -18.01 16.89
C GLU A 177 -15.53 -17.20 18.12
N LYS A 178 -14.33 -16.61 18.08
CA LYS A 178 -13.81 -15.83 19.19
C LYS A 178 -14.56 -14.52 19.41
N VAL A 179 -15.04 -13.88 18.34
CA VAL A 179 -15.94 -12.72 18.41
C VAL A 179 -17.24 -13.10 19.10
N CYS A 180 -17.88 -14.20 18.71
CA CYS A 180 -19.12 -14.68 19.33
C CYS A 180 -18.96 -14.97 20.82
N LEU A 181 -17.81 -15.51 21.25
CA LEU A 181 -17.52 -15.80 22.66
C LEU A 181 -17.24 -14.54 23.50
N GLU A 182 -16.69 -13.48 22.90
CA GLU A 182 -16.38 -12.23 23.60
C GLU A 182 -17.55 -11.23 23.60
N ILE A 183 -18.60 -11.49 22.82
CA ILE A 183 -19.87 -10.75 22.92
C ILE A 183 -20.54 -11.12 24.25
N PRO A 184 -20.84 -10.15 25.14
CA PRO A 184 -21.50 -10.43 26.40
C PRO A 184 -22.90 -11.02 26.18
N GLU A 185 -23.38 -11.86 27.10
CA GLU A 185 -24.69 -12.59 27.12
C GLU A 185 -25.95 -11.71 26.90
N SER A 186 -25.82 -10.41 26.69
CA SER A 186 -26.91 -9.50 26.31
C SER A 186 -27.26 -9.59 24.81
N TRP A 187 -27.33 -10.80 24.25
CA TRP A 187 -27.92 -11.05 22.94
C TRP A 187 -29.36 -11.51 23.18
N PRO A 188 -30.40 -10.75 22.80
CA PRO A 188 -31.75 -11.26 22.91
C PRO A 188 -31.91 -12.43 21.94
N SER A 189 -32.42 -13.54 22.47
CA SER A 189 -32.80 -14.76 21.74
C SER A 189 -33.76 -14.48 20.59
#